data_AF-A0AAW0FAC1-F1
#
_entry.id   AF-A0AAW0FAC1-F1
#
_cell.length_a   1.000
_cell.length_b   1.000
_cell.length_c   1.000
_cell.angle_alpha   90.00
_cell.angle_beta   90.00
_cell.angle_gamma   90.00
#
_symmetry.space_group_name_H-M   'P 1'
#
loop_
_entity.id
_entity.type
_entity.pdbx_description
1 polymer ?
#
loop_
_entity_poly.entity_id
_entity_poly.type
_entity_poly.pdbx_seq_one_letter_code
_entity_poly.pdbx_strand_id
1 'polypeptide(L)'
;MDELISEWDRRRYIPKPGEPDLPPQLSDMAEKTSEDIMKELNRLPFFMTELDETDGDGGENTNLEALKSLAYDGEPDEIATNFKNQDDKNVKACYRSGKAFLAVSRFEEAKAILEYGLAIDPENKPMKDTLDQTIKKQKQINDAIERKERED
;
A
#
# COMPACT_ATOMS: atom_id res chain seq x y z
N MET A 1 9.96 -46.68 11.20
CA MET A 1 9.30 -45.60 10.45
C MET A 1 10.00 -44.35 10.96
N ASP A 2 11.03 -43.89 10.24
CA ASP A 2 11.80 -42.71 10.66
C ASP A 2 10.86 -41.50 10.63
N GLU A 3 10.72 -40.83 11.78
CA GLU A 3 10.04 -39.54 11.84
C GLU A 3 10.80 -38.55 10.95
N LEU A 4 10.11 -38.03 9.94
CA LEU A 4 10.69 -37.14 8.96
C LEU A 4 10.83 -35.75 9.60
N ILE A 5 11.90 -35.54 10.36
CA ILE A 5 12.19 -34.24 11.00
C ILE A 5 12.34 -33.19 9.90
N SER A 6 11.51 -32.13 9.97
CA SER A 6 11.52 -30.98 9.07
C SER A 6 12.93 -30.37 8.97
N GLU A 7 13.34 -29.98 7.76
CA GLU A 7 14.61 -29.27 7.54
C GLU A 7 14.70 -27.96 8.35
N TRP A 8 13.56 -27.36 8.71
CA TRP A 8 13.49 -26.19 9.59
C TRP A 8 13.87 -26.53 11.03
N ASP A 9 13.43 -27.68 11.54
CA ASP A 9 13.74 -28.12 12.90
C ASP A 9 15.22 -28.48 13.06
N ARG A 10 15.84 -29.00 11.99
CA ARG A 10 17.28 -29.27 11.93
C ARG A 10 18.15 -28.02 11.94
N ARG A 11 17.61 -26.88 11.52
CA ARG A 11 18.32 -25.59 11.40
C ARG A 11 18.06 -24.64 12.57
N ARG A 12 17.33 -25.06 13.60
CA ARG A 12 17.12 -24.24 14.80
C ARG A 12 18.46 -23.91 15.46
N TYR A 13 18.57 -22.67 15.92
CA TYR A 13 19.76 -22.21 16.62
C TYR A 13 19.83 -22.87 18.00
N ILE A 14 20.95 -23.53 18.28
CA ILE A 14 21.28 -24.12 19.58
C ILE A 14 22.60 -23.46 19.99
N PRO A 15 22.61 -22.60 21.04
CA PRO A 15 23.81 -21.87 21.43
C PRO A 15 24.92 -22.85 21.83
N LYS A 16 26.09 -22.71 21.21
CA LYS A 16 27.29 -23.48 21.56
C LYS A 16 28.05 -22.80 22.70
N PRO A 17 28.97 -23.51 23.39
CA PRO A 17 29.78 -22.90 24.44
C PRO A 17 30.50 -21.63 23.95
N GLY A 18 30.17 -20.48 24.53
CA GLY A 18 30.74 -19.17 24.17
C GLY A 18 29.93 -18.34 23.15
N GLU A 19 28.83 -18.86 22.63
CA GLU A 19 27.88 -18.11 21.79
C GLU A 19 26.78 -17.44 22.64
N PRO A 20 26.18 -16.34 22.16
CA PRO A 20 25.10 -15.68 22.88
C PRO A 20 23.84 -16.55 22.93
N ASP A 21 23.18 -16.56 24.08
CA ASP A 21 21.86 -17.17 24.23
C ASP A 21 20.83 -16.46 23.34
N LEU A 22 19.76 -17.17 23.01
CA LEU A 22 18.61 -16.57 22.33
C LEU A 22 18.07 -15.39 23.17
N PRO A 23 17.79 -14.23 22.55
CA PRO A 23 17.14 -13.13 23.23
C PRO A 23 15.83 -13.59 23.87
N PRO A 24 15.50 -13.12 25.08
CA PRO A 24 14.31 -13.57 25.82
C PRO A 24 13.01 -13.37 25.03
N GLN A 25 12.97 -12.41 24.10
CA GLN A 25 11.82 -12.16 23.22
C GLN A 25 11.59 -13.27 22.17
N LEU A 26 12.58 -14.12 21.91
CA LEU A 26 12.54 -15.18 20.90
C LEU A 26 12.51 -16.59 21.50
N SER A 27 12.64 -16.70 22.82
CA SER A 27 12.63 -17.98 23.54
C SER A 27 11.33 -18.75 23.31
N ASP A 28 10.18 -18.07 23.34
CA ASP A 28 8.86 -18.68 23.14
C ASP A 28 8.67 -19.25 21.71
N MET A 29 9.33 -18.67 20.70
CA MET A 29 9.32 -19.20 19.33
C MET A 29 10.29 -20.36 19.12
N ALA A 30 11.32 -20.48 19.96
CA ALA A 30 12.34 -21.53 19.84
C ALA A 30 11.78 -22.92 20.17
N GLU A 31 10.77 -22.98 21.04
CA GLU A 31 10.13 -24.23 21.50
C GLU A 31 9.05 -24.73 20.52
N LYS A 32 8.43 -23.85 19.73
CA LYS A 32 7.37 -24.21 18.78
C LYS A 32 7.90 -25.08 17.63
N THR A 33 7.10 -26.04 17.20
CA THR A 33 7.41 -26.83 16.01
C THR A 33 7.07 -26.07 14.73
N SER A 34 7.61 -26.55 13.60
CA SER A 34 7.25 -26.02 12.28
C SER A 34 5.72 -26.09 12.03
N GLU A 35 5.06 -27.12 12.55
CA GLU A 35 3.61 -27.31 12.44
C GLU A 35 2.85 -26.28 13.27
N ASP A 36 3.30 -26.01 14.50
CA ASP A 36 2.69 -24.99 15.35
C ASP A 36 2.78 -23.60 14.73
N ILE A 37 3.95 -23.26 14.16
CA ILE A 37 4.17 -21.99 13.47
C ILE A 37 3.25 -21.87 12.25
N MET A 38 3.12 -22.93 11.46
CA MET A 38 2.22 -22.93 10.30
C MET A 38 0.75 -22.81 10.73
N LYS A 39 0.36 -23.43 11.84
CA LYS A 39 -0.97 -23.29 12.41
C LYS A 39 -1.25 -21.86 12.86
N GLU A 40 -0.27 -21.19 13.48
CA GLU A 40 -0.39 -19.78 13.86
C GLU A 40 -0.42 -18.84 12.65
N LEU A 41 0.45 -19.05 11.66
CA LEU A 41 0.44 -18.26 10.42
C LEU A 41 -0.90 -18.40 9.69
N ASN A 42 -1.45 -19.62 9.61
CA ASN A 42 -2.73 -19.85 8.96
C ASN A 42 -3.90 -19.13 9.62
N ARG A 43 -3.78 -18.70 10.88
CA ARG A 43 -4.80 -17.87 11.55
C ARG A 43 -4.70 -16.39 11.15
N LEU A 44 -3.58 -15.95 10.59
CA LEU A 44 -3.41 -14.58 10.13
C LEU A 44 -4.04 -14.40 8.74
N PRO A 45 -4.87 -13.36 8.51
CA PRO A 45 -5.55 -13.18 7.24
C PRO A 45 -4.67 -13.07 6.00
N PHE A 46 -3.43 -12.61 6.15
CA PHE A 46 -2.49 -12.51 5.03
C PHE A 46 -1.80 -13.84 4.66
N PHE A 47 -1.89 -14.83 5.53
CA PHE A 47 -1.17 -16.10 5.38
C PHE A 47 -2.08 -17.32 5.50
N MET A 48 -3.39 -17.12 5.71
CA MET A 48 -4.38 -18.19 5.74
C MET A 48 -4.46 -18.91 4.39
N THR A 49 -4.31 -20.22 4.40
CA THR A 49 -4.55 -21.06 3.22
C THR A 49 -6.02 -21.46 3.07
N GLU A 50 -6.76 -21.43 4.17
CA GLU A 50 -8.18 -21.77 4.25
C GLU A 50 -8.89 -20.75 5.15
N LEU A 51 -10.19 -20.56 4.92
CA LEU A 51 -10.98 -19.63 5.72
C LEU A 51 -11.30 -20.25 7.08
N ASP A 52 -10.53 -19.88 8.09
CA ASP A 52 -10.76 -20.23 9.50
C ASP A 52 -11.25 -19.00 10.27
N GLU A 53 -12.52 -19.03 10.66
CA GLU A 53 -13.16 -17.97 11.43
C GLU A 53 -12.84 -18.03 12.92
N THR A 54 -12.07 -19.03 13.35
CA THR A 54 -11.73 -19.23 14.75
C THR A 54 -10.32 -18.74 15.10
N ASP A 55 -10.09 -18.39 16.35
CA ASP A 55 -8.74 -18.22 16.91
C ASP A 55 -7.99 -19.56 17.09
N GLY A 56 -8.65 -20.66 16.68
CA GLY A 56 -8.23 -22.03 16.74
C GLY A 56 -8.27 -22.69 18.13
N ASP A 57 -8.89 -22.04 19.11
CA ASP A 57 -9.39 -22.64 20.35
C ASP A 57 -10.94 -22.57 20.44
N GLY A 58 -11.58 -22.27 19.31
CA GLY A 58 -13.05 -22.17 19.18
C GLY A 58 -13.62 -20.78 19.53
N GLY A 59 -12.75 -19.80 19.82
CA GLY A 59 -13.11 -18.38 19.86
C GLY A 59 -13.08 -17.75 18.48
N GLU A 60 -13.42 -16.46 18.37
CA GLU A 60 -13.48 -15.74 17.08
C GLU A 60 -12.09 -15.25 16.62
N ASN A 61 -11.82 -15.36 15.32
CA ASN A 61 -10.62 -14.80 14.71
C ASN A 61 -10.72 -13.27 14.60
N THR A 62 -10.34 -12.57 15.67
CA THR A 62 -10.38 -11.10 15.75
C THR A 62 -9.64 -10.38 14.62
N ASN A 63 -8.55 -10.96 14.11
CA ASN A 63 -7.80 -10.37 12.98
C ASN A 63 -8.61 -10.45 11.68
N LEU A 64 -9.31 -11.55 11.45
CA LEU A 64 -10.20 -11.71 10.32
C LEU A 64 -11.42 -10.79 10.44
N GLU A 65 -12.03 -10.71 11.62
CA GLU A 65 -13.17 -9.82 11.86
C GLU A 65 -12.80 -8.34 11.73
N ALA A 66 -11.60 -7.94 12.14
CA ALA A 66 -11.12 -6.58 11.89
C ALA A 66 -11.00 -6.29 10.39
N LEU A 67 -10.52 -7.24 9.58
CA LEU A 67 -10.41 -7.08 8.13
C LEU A 67 -11.79 -7.06 7.45
N LYS A 68 -12.70 -7.93 7.87
CA LYS A 68 -14.11 -7.91 7.44
C LYS A 68 -14.73 -6.56 7.80
N SER A 69 -14.55 -6.09 9.03
CA SER A 69 -15.05 -4.78 9.47
C SER A 69 -14.50 -3.65 8.61
N LEU A 70 -13.20 -3.65 8.28
CA LEU A 70 -12.63 -2.67 7.34
C LEU A 70 -13.27 -2.70 5.96
N ALA A 71 -13.72 -3.86 5.48
CA ALA A 71 -14.43 -3.98 4.22
C ALA A 71 -15.89 -3.47 4.30
N TYR A 72 -16.46 -3.35 5.51
CA TYR A 72 -17.83 -2.90 5.78
C TYR A 72 -17.93 -1.54 6.50
N ASP A 73 -16.81 -0.88 6.82
CA ASP A 73 -16.76 0.39 7.57
C ASP A 73 -17.10 1.63 6.71
N GLY A 74 -17.92 1.43 5.66
CA GLY A 74 -18.40 2.48 4.77
C GLY A 74 -19.00 1.88 3.50
N GLU A 75 -19.90 2.62 2.86
CA GLU A 75 -20.32 2.27 1.49
C GLU A 75 -19.10 2.28 0.55
N PRO A 76 -19.09 1.49 -0.55
CA PRO A 76 -17.94 1.41 -1.44
C PRO A 76 -17.41 2.76 -1.93
N ASP A 77 -18.29 3.76 -2.08
CA ASP A 77 -17.94 5.13 -2.42
C ASP A 77 -17.33 5.91 -1.24
N GLU A 78 -17.77 5.67 0.00
CA GLU A 78 -17.15 6.21 1.21
C GLU A 78 -15.78 5.59 1.47
N ILE A 79 -15.61 4.28 1.26
CA ILE A 79 -14.31 3.60 1.34
C ILE A 79 -13.37 4.12 0.25
N ALA A 80 -13.84 4.23 -1.00
CA ALA A 80 -13.05 4.81 -2.08
C ALA A 80 -12.70 6.28 -1.81
N THR A 81 -13.63 7.04 -1.22
CA THR A 81 -13.41 8.43 -0.82
C THR A 81 -12.45 8.53 0.35
N ASN A 82 -12.55 7.68 1.37
CA ASN A 82 -11.63 7.64 2.50
C ASN A 82 -10.24 7.17 2.10
N PHE A 83 -10.12 6.21 1.19
CA PHE A 83 -8.82 5.75 0.67
C PHE A 83 -8.16 6.83 -0.20
N LYS A 84 -8.94 7.52 -1.04
CA LYS A 84 -8.53 8.74 -1.72
C LYS A 84 -8.08 9.79 -0.69
N ASN A 85 -8.93 10.11 0.28
CA ASN A 85 -8.69 11.14 1.30
C ASN A 85 -7.54 10.83 2.28
N GLN A 86 -7.24 9.57 2.56
CA GLN A 86 -6.08 9.15 3.35
C GLN A 86 -4.77 9.31 2.58
N ASP A 87 -4.80 9.13 1.25
CA ASP A 87 -3.65 9.33 0.35
C ASP A 87 -3.62 10.73 -0.30
N ASP A 88 -4.56 11.62 0.03
CA ASP A 88 -4.65 12.97 -0.54
C ASP A 88 -3.43 13.83 -0.20
N LYS A 89 -2.73 13.56 0.91
CA LYS A 89 -1.45 14.24 1.21
C LYS A 89 -0.24 13.62 0.51
N ASN A 90 -0.44 12.60 -0.32
CA ASN A 90 0.64 11.95 -1.02
C ASN A 90 1.05 12.72 -2.26
N VAL A 91 2.06 13.56 -2.04
CA VAL A 91 2.72 14.37 -3.08
C VAL A 91 3.15 13.49 -4.28
N LYS A 92 3.54 12.23 -4.06
CA LYS A 92 3.92 11.32 -5.17
C LYS A 92 2.71 10.88 -5.99
N ALA A 93 1.57 10.64 -5.35
CA ALA A 93 0.32 10.32 -6.06
C ALA A 93 -0.14 11.52 -6.90
N CYS A 94 -0.13 12.73 -6.33
CA CYS A 94 -0.44 13.97 -7.04
C CYS A 94 0.46 14.17 -8.27
N TYR A 95 1.77 13.94 -8.12
CA TYR A 95 2.72 14.02 -9.22
C TYR A 95 2.43 13.01 -10.35
N ARG A 96 2.15 11.76 -10.00
CA ARG A 96 1.85 10.69 -10.97
C ARG A 96 0.54 10.97 -11.72
N SER A 97 -0.50 11.37 -11.00
CA SER A 97 -1.80 11.75 -11.57
C SER A 97 -1.67 12.96 -12.51
N GLY A 98 -0.94 14.00 -12.09
CA GLY A 98 -0.68 15.18 -12.93
C GLY A 98 0.03 14.82 -14.24
N LYS A 99 1.03 13.93 -14.18
CA LYS A 99 1.68 13.41 -15.40
C LYS A 99 0.74 12.61 -16.29
N ALA A 100 -0.14 11.80 -15.71
CA ALA A 100 -1.11 11.01 -16.48
C ALA A 100 -2.11 11.92 -17.21
N PHE A 101 -2.68 12.91 -16.51
CA PHE A 101 -3.59 13.89 -17.10
C PHE A 101 -2.92 14.71 -18.21
N LEU A 102 -1.67 15.14 -18.00
CA LEU A 102 -0.87 15.81 -19.04
C LEU A 102 -0.67 14.95 -20.28
N ALA A 103 -0.46 13.64 -20.11
CA ALA A 103 -0.29 12.71 -21.24
C ALA A 103 -1.57 12.52 -22.07
N VAL A 104 -2.74 12.60 -21.43
CA VAL A 104 -4.05 12.51 -22.10
C VAL A 104 -4.66 13.88 -22.45
N SER A 105 -3.87 14.95 -22.41
CA SER A 105 -4.29 16.33 -22.74
C SER A 105 -5.46 16.88 -21.90
N ARG A 106 -5.65 16.35 -20.70
CA ARG A 106 -6.63 16.84 -19.71
C ARG A 106 -5.96 17.87 -18.79
N PHE A 107 -5.72 19.06 -19.33
CA PHE A 107 -4.80 20.00 -18.71
C PHE A 107 -5.36 20.73 -17.48
N GLU A 108 -6.68 20.98 -17.42
CA GLU A 108 -7.29 21.62 -16.25
C GLU A 108 -7.22 20.70 -15.02
N GLU A 109 -7.51 19.41 -15.20
CA GLU A 109 -7.37 18.41 -14.14
C GLU A 109 -5.90 18.20 -13.76
N ALA A 110 -4.99 18.24 -14.74
CA ALA A 110 -3.54 18.19 -14.48
C ALA A 110 -3.08 19.37 -13.62
N LYS A 111 -3.53 20.60 -13.90
CA LYS A 111 -3.21 21.77 -13.08
C LYS A 111 -3.74 21.63 -11.67
N ALA A 112 -5.03 21.33 -11.52
CA ALA A 112 -5.68 21.26 -10.21
C ALA A 112 -4.98 20.28 -9.27
N ILE A 113 -4.60 19.08 -9.75
CA ILE A 113 -3.91 18.09 -8.91
C ILE A 113 -2.45 18.45 -8.61
N LEU A 114 -1.75 19.11 -9.54
CA LEU A 114 -0.37 19.56 -9.34
C LEU A 114 -0.30 20.76 -8.38
N GLU A 115 -1.23 21.71 -8.50
CA GLU A 115 -1.36 22.84 -7.56
C GLU A 115 -1.71 22.36 -6.16
N TYR A 116 -2.61 21.39 -6.04
CA TYR A 116 -2.92 20.75 -4.77
C TYR A 116 -1.69 20.06 -4.16
N GLY A 117 -0.93 19.29 -4.94
CA GLY A 117 0.31 18.67 -4.49
C GLY A 117 1.37 19.69 -4.04
N LEU A 118 1.47 20.84 -4.73
CA LEU A 118 2.37 21.94 -4.35
C LEU A 118 1.89 22.72 -3.13
N ALA A 119 0.59 22.76 -2.84
CA ALA A 119 0.09 23.30 -1.58
C ALA A 119 0.53 22.45 -0.38
N ILE A 120 0.79 21.15 -0.58
CA ILE A 120 1.30 20.23 0.44
C ILE A 120 2.83 20.27 0.52
N ASP A 121 3.54 20.23 -0.61
CA ASP A 121 4.99 20.33 -0.70
C ASP A 121 5.39 21.44 -1.70
N PRO A 122 5.47 22.70 -1.23
CA PRO A 122 5.79 23.84 -2.08
C PRO A 122 7.19 23.80 -2.67
N GLU A 123 8.11 22.97 -2.16
CA GLU A 123 9.50 22.89 -2.64
C GLU A 123 9.72 21.79 -3.68
N ASN A 124 8.65 21.08 -4.08
CA ASN A 124 8.72 19.99 -5.04
C ASN A 124 9.05 20.46 -6.47
N LYS A 125 10.34 20.57 -6.79
CA LYS A 125 10.81 21.04 -8.10
C LYS A 125 10.26 20.22 -9.28
N PRO A 126 10.27 18.87 -9.29
CA PRO A 126 9.67 18.11 -10.38
C PRO A 126 8.20 18.43 -10.64
N MET A 127 7.44 18.72 -9.58
CA MET A 127 6.03 19.06 -9.69
C MET A 127 5.83 20.47 -10.28
N LYS A 128 6.63 21.45 -9.85
CA LYS A 128 6.67 22.80 -10.46
C LYS A 128 6.96 22.72 -11.96
N ASP A 129 8.01 21.98 -12.33
CA ASP A 129 8.41 21.82 -13.74
C ASP A 129 7.29 21.18 -14.58
N THR A 130 6.54 20.25 -14.00
CA THR A 130 5.42 19.58 -14.68
C THR A 130 4.20 20.50 -14.81
N LEU A 131 3.93 21.32 -13.80
CA LEU A 131 2.87 22.33 -13.84
C LEU A 131 3.15 23.38 -14.93
N ASP A 132 4.39 23.86 -15.02
CA ASP A 132 4.81 24.81 -16.07
C ASP A 132 4.65 24.22 -17.48
N GLN A 133 5.05 22.95 -17.67
CA GLN A 133 4.83 22.25 -18.94
C GLN A 133 3.35 22.14 -19.29
N THR A 134 2.50 21.87 -18.29
CA THR A 134 1.05 21.75 -18.46
C THR A 134 0.43 23.08 -18.87
N ILE A 135 0.77 24.17 -18.18
CA ILE A 135 0.34 25.54 -18.52
C ILE A 135 0.77 25.91 -19.94
N LYS A 136 2.03 25.63 -20.29
CA LYS A 136 2.57 25.95 -21.62
C LYS A 136 1.83 25.19 -22.73
N LYS A 137 1.59 23.90 -22.55
CA LYS A 137 0.84 23.09 -23.54
C LYS A 137 -0.61 23.54 -23.66
N GLN A 138 -1.30 23.80 -22.55
CA GLN A 138 -2.68 24.30 -22.56
C GLN A 138 -2.77 25.61 -23.36
N LYS A 139 -1.85 26.55 -23.11
CA LYS A 139 -1.81 27.81 -23.86
C LYS A 139 -1.58 27.59 -25.35
N GLN A 140 -0.64 26.73 -25.72
CA GLN A 140 -0.38 26.42 -27.14
C GLN A 140 -1.60 25.84 -27.85
N ILE A 141 -2.35 24.97 -27.18
CA ILE A 141 -3.58 24.38 -27.72
C ILE A 141 -4.66 25.46 -27.87
N ASN A 142 -4.87 26.30 -26.86
CA ASN A 142 -5.84 27.40 -26.92
C ASN A 142 -5.51 28.41 -28.03
N ASP A 143 -4.27 28.87 -28.11
CA ASP A 143 -3.81 29.79 -29.14
C ASP A 143 -3.99 29.19 -30.56
N ALA A 144 -3.84 27.86 -30.70
CA ALA A 144 -4.04 27.17 -31.97
C ALA A 144 -5.54 27.08 -32.35
N ILE A 145 -6.41 26.82 -31.38
CA ILE A 145 -7.87 26.83 -31.57
C ILE A 145 -8.33 28.23 -32.01
N GLU A 146 -7.91 29.28 -31.30
CA GLU A 146 -8.27 30.68 -31.63
C GLU A 146 -7.72 31.16 -32.99
N ARG A 147 -6.59 30.63 -33.46
CA ARG A 147 -6.09 30.94 -34.81
C ARG A 147 -6.96 30.28 -35.87
N LYS A 148 -7.31 29.01 -35.68
CA LYS A 148 -8.18 28.28 -36.59
C LYS A 148 -9.56 28.94 -36.71
N GLU A 149 -10.15 29.35 -35.59
CA GLU A 149 -11.43 30.05 -35.56
C GLU A 149 -11.41 31.45 -36.21
N ARG A 150 -10.23 32.05 -36.42
CA ARG A 150 -10.08 33.34 -37.14
C ARG A 150 -9.82 33.17 -38.63
N GLU A 151 -9.42 31.97 -39.05
CA GLU A 151 -9.12 31.63 -40.44
C GLU A 151 -10.31 30.96 -41.15
N ASP A 152 -11.26 30.40 -40.39
CA ASP A 152 -12.57 29.91 -40.84
C ASP A 152 -13.63 31.04 -40.90
#